data_AF-A0AAV9V8A9-F1
#
_entry.id   AF-A0AAV9V8A9-F1
#
_cell.length_a   1.000
_cell.length_b   1.000
_cell.length_c   1.000
_cell.angle_alpha   90.00
_cell.angle_beta   90.00
_cell.angle_gamma   90.00
#
_symmetry.space_group_name_H-M   'P 1'
#
loop_
_entity.id
_entity.type
_entity.pdbx_description
1 polymer ?
#
loop_
_entity_poly.entity_id
_entity_poly.type
_entity_poly.pdbx_seq_one_letter_code
_entity_poly.pdbx_strand_id
1 'polypeptide(L)'
;MADKLRTQQQLEQLQARFVGTGHADTTKFEWTSNIHRDSYASYVGHPPLLSYMALGLNEPAAKLRTRLIEKMIQPVGPPPEKED
;
A
#
# COMPACT_ATOMS: atom_id res chain seq x y z
N MET A 1 -25.20 -9.70 -21.24
CA MET A 1 -24.93 -10.17 -19.86
C MET A 1 -23.59 -10.91 -19.78
N ALA A 2 -23.26 -11.78 -20.73
CA ALA A 2 -21.97 -12.49 -20.78
C ALA A 2 -20.74 -11.57 -20.75
N ASP A 3 -20.74 -10.46 -21.50
CA ASP A 3 -19.59 -9.54 -21.51
C ASP A 3 -19.35 -8.85 -20.16
N LYS A 4 -20.42 -8.48 -19.44
CA LYS A 4 -20.30 -7.89 -18.10
C LYS A 4 -19.69 -8.87 -17.11
N LEU A 5 -20.11 -10.13 -17.15
CA LEU A 5 -19.56 -11.19 -16.31
C LEU A 5 -18.07 -11.44 -16.63
N ARG A 6 -17.73 -11.48 -17.92
CA ARG A 6 -16.34 -11.63 -18.38
C ARG A 6 -15.46 -10.46 -17.91
N THR A 7 -15.96 -9.23 -17.97
CA THR A 7 -15.21 -8.06 -17.48
C THR A 7 -15.00 -8.10 -15.96
N GLN A 8 -15.98 -8.58 -15.19
CA GLN A 8 -15.85 -8.74 -13.74
C GLN A 8 -14.79 -9.79 -13.39
N GLN A 9 -14.82 -10.95 -14.04
CA GLN A 9 -13.82 -12.00 -13.84
C GLN A 9 -12.40 -11.52 -14.20
N GLN A 10 -12.26 -10.73 -15.27
CA GLN A 10 -10.97 -10.13 -15.63
C GLN A 10 -10.48 -9.14 -14.56
N LEU A 11 -11.38 -8.33 -13.99
CA LEU A 11 -11.04 -7.39 -12.92
C LEU A 11 -10.58 -8.15 -11.66
N GLU A 12 -11.30 -9.20 -11.26
CA GLU A 12 -10.92 -10.04 -10.11
C GLU A 12 -9.55 -10.69 -10.31
N GLN A 13 -9.26 -11.17 -11.52
CA GLN A 13 -7.93 -11.71 -11.87
C GLN A 13 -6.83 -10.66 -11.74
N LEU A 14 -7.09 -9.42 -12.17
CA LEU A 14 -6.14 -8.32 -12.04
C LEU A 14 -5.94 -7.92 -10.57
N GLN A 15 -7.00 -7.87 -9.77
CA GLN A 15 -6.93 -7.59 -8.34
C GLN A 15 -6.13 -8.66 -7.57
N ALA A 16 -6.25 -9.93 -7.95
CA ALA A 16 -5.47 -11.02 -7.38
C ALA A 16 -3.97 -10.93 -7.73
N ARG A 17 -3.64 -10.45 -8.93
CA ARG A 17 -2.25 -10.34 -9.41
C ARG A 17 -1.57 -9.06 -8.94
N PHE A 18 -2.29 -7.95 -8.95
CA PHE A 18 -1.80 -6.62 -8.67
C PHE A 18 -2.50 -6.06 -7.44
N VAL A 19 -1.90 -6.35 -6.27
CA VAL A 19 -2.37 -5.84 -4.98
C VAL A 19 -2.49 -4.33 -5.04
N GLY A 20 -3.63 -3.80 -4.59
CA GLY A 20 -3.93 -2.37 -4.63
C GLY A 20 -4.78 -1.92 -5.82
N THR A 21 -5.09 -2.81 -6.77
CA THR A 21 -6.05 -2.51 -7.84
C THR A 21 -7.45 -2.24 -7.26
N GLY A 22 -7.96 -1.03 -7.43
CA GLY A 22 -9.27 -0.61 -6.91
C GLY A 22 -10.47 -1.02 -7.76
N HIS A 23 -11.66 -0.69 -7.27
CA HIS A 23 -12.96 -0.76 -7.94
C HIS A 23 -13.81 0.47 -7.53
N ALA A 24 -15.02 0.59 -8.08
CA ALA A 24 -15.89 1.73 -7.83
C ALA A 24 -16.21 1.98 -6.35
N ASP A 25 -16.24 0.91 -5.55
CA ASP A 25 -16.58 0.96 -4.12
C ASP A 25 -15.34 0.96 -3.22
N THR A 26 -14.13 1.14 -3.77
CA THR A 26 -12.92 1.24 -2.95
C THR A 26 -13.02 2.43 -2.02
N THR A 27 -12.94 2.15 -0.72
CA THR A 27 -13.07 3.15 0.32
C THR A 27 -11.84 4.06 0.36
N LYS A 28 -12.02 5.26 0.92
CA LYS A 28 -10.89 6.17 1.19
C LYS A 28 -9.80 5.49 2.01
N PHE A 29 -10.19 4.66 2.99
CA PHE A 29 -9.26 3.95 3.86
C PHE A 29 -8.42 2.91 3.10
N GLU A 30 -9.04 2.11 2.23
CA GLU A 30 -8.32 1.11 1.41
C GLU A 30 -7.35 1.79 0.45
N TRP A 31 -7.81 2.84 -0.24
CA TRP A 31 -6.97 3.60 -1.16
C TRP A 31 -5.76 4.21 -0.47
N THR A 32 -5.97 4.96 0.62
CA THR A 32 -4.86 5.62 1.32
C THR A 32 -3.90 4.60 1.96
N SER A 33 -4.41 3.47 2.46
CA SER A 33 -3.58 2.38 2.97
C SER A 33 -2.65 1.82 1.91
N ASN A 34 -3.15 1.57 0.70
CA ASN A 34 -2.34 1.07 -0.42
C ASN A 34 -1.28 2.10 -0.83
N ILE A 35 -1.64 3.37 -0.98
CA ILE A 35 -0.69 4.44 -1.34
C ILE A 35 0.46 4.56 -0.32
N HIS A 36 0.17 4.46 0.98
CA HIS A 36 1.22 4.52 2.01
C HIS A 36 2.11 3.28 1.97
N ARG A 37 1.55 2.09 1.72
CA ARG A 37 2.33 0.86 1.55
C ARG A 37 3.25 0.94 0.33
N ASP A 38 2.76 1.45 -0.80
CA ASP A 38 3.56 1.64 -2.01
C ASP A 38 4.69 2.65 -1.81
N SER A 39 4.41 3.71 -1.06
CA SER A 39 5.40 4.71 -0.65
C SER A 39 6.50 4.06 0.20
N TYR A 40 6.14 3.33 1.26
CA TYR A 40 7.12 2.64 2.11
C TYR A 40 7.91 1.56 1.37
N ALA A 41 7.27 0.79 0.49
CA ALA A 41 7.94 -0.18 -0.36
C ALA A 41 8.98 0.51 -1.26
N SER A 42 8.64 1.66 -1.85
CA SER A 42 9.57 2.45 -2.65
C SER A 42 10.72 3.02 -1.82
N TYR A 43 10.46 3.51 -0.61
CA TYR A 43 11.49 4.04 0.28
C TYR A 43 12.52 2.99 0.69
N VAL A 44 12.05 1.77 0.98
CA VAL A 44 12.90 0.64 1.35
C VAL A 44 13.60 0.03 0.13
N GLY A 45 12.93 -0.02 -1.03
CA GLY A 45 13.42 -0.64 -2.26
C GLY A 45 14.48 0.17 -2.99
N HIS A 46 14.55 1.49 -2.80
CA HIS A 46 15.52 2.37 -3.45
C HIS A 46 16.63 2.79 -2.48
N PRO A 47 17.85 2.22 -2.55
CA PRO A 47 18.93 2.55 -1.63
C PRO A 47 19.29 4.04 -1.51
N PRO A 48 19.27 4.86 -2.58
CA PRO A 48 19.51 6.29 -2.46
C PRO A 48 18.46 7.00 -1.59
N LEU A 49 17.19 6.63 -1.74
CA LEU A 49 16.09 7.24 -1.01
C LEU A 49 16.12 6.85 0.47
N LEU A 50 16.37 5.57 0.76
CA LEU A 50 16.56 5.09 2.12
C LEU A 50 17.73 5.82 2.81
N SER A 51 18.85 5.98 2.10
CA SER A 51 20.05 6.65 2.61
C SER A 51 19.79 8.13 2.89
N TYR A 52 19.07 8.82 1.99
CA TYR A 52 18.67 10.21 2.18
C TYR A 52 17.83 10.39 3.45
N MET A 53 16.82 9.53 3.64
CA MET A 53 15.97 9.58 4.84
C MET A 53 16.74 9.22 6.11
N ALA A 54 17.61 8.20 6.05
CA ALA A 54 18.43 7.76 7.19
C ALA A 54 19.37 8.87 7.65
N LEU A 55 19.98 9.59 6.71
CA LEU A 55 20.82 10.75 6.99
C LEU A 55 20.01 11.89 7.63
N GLY A 56 18.86 12.24 7.05
CA GLY A 56 18.00 13.32 7.57
C GLY A 56 17.44 13.05 8.98
N LEU A 57 17.23 11.78 9.32
CA LEU A 57 16.73 11.35 10.63
C LEU A 57 17.85 10.99 11.62
N ASN A 58 19.11 11.02 11.19
CA ASN A 58 20.27 10.58 11.97
C ASN A 58 20.08 9.18 12.59
N GLU A 59 19.61 8.23 11.78
CA GLU A 59 19.38 6.85 12.20
C GLU A 59 20.12 5.85 11.28
N PRO A 60 20.57 4.70 11.80
CA PRO A 60 21.13 3.65 10.95
C PRO A 60 20.11 3.20 9.89
N ALA A 61 20.55 3.07 8.63
CA ALA A 61 19.67 2.69 7.52
C ALA A 61 18.93 1.35 7.77
N ALA A 62 19.58 0.40 8.45
CA ALA A 62 18.95 -0.86 8.85
C ALA A 62 17.77 -0.66 9.83
N LYS A 63 17.93 0.24 10.81
CA LYS A 63 16.88 0.57 11.78
C LYS A 63 15.72 1.28 11.11
N LEU A 64 16.02 2.24 10.22
CA LEU A 64 14.99 2.94 9.44
C LEU A 64 14.22 1.97 8.55
N ARG A 65 14.91 1.05 7.86
CA ARG A 65 14.29 0.03 7.02
C ARG A 65 13.30 -0.84 7.80
N THR A 66 13.70 -1.36 8.96
CA THR A 66 12.80 -2.15 9.81
C THR A 66 11.57 -1.34 10.22
N ARG A 67 11.77 -0.09 10.66
CA ARG A 67 10.66 0.79 11.05
C ARG A 67 9.69 1.08 9.91
N LEU A 68 10.19 1.28 8.68
CA LEU A 68 9.34 1.53 7.51
C LEU A 68 8.51 0.28 7.16
N ILE A 69 9.08 -0.92 7.29
CA ILE A 69 8.36 -2.19 7.07
C ILE A 69 7.28 -2.38 8.14
N GLU A 70 7.57 -2.13 9.42
CA GLU A 70 6.59 -2.23 10.51
C GLU A 70 5.40 -1.28 10.31
N LYS A 71 5.66 -0.06 9.82
CA LYS A 71 4.61 0.92 9.50
C LYS A 71 3.66 0.47 8.39
N MET A 72 3.99 -0.55 7.59
CA MET A 72 3.11 -1.05 6.52
C MET A 72 1.89 -1.82 7.05
N ILE A 73 1.91 -2.27 8.31
CA ILE A 73 0.81 -3.03 8.93
C ILE A 73 -0.45 -2.15 8.97
N GLN A 74 -0.31 -0.95 9.52
CA GLN A 74 -1.42 -0.02 9.75
C GLN A 74 -0.98 1.43 9.49
N PRO A 75 -0.70 1.77 8.21
CA PRO A 75 -0.03 3.02 7.86
C PRO A 75 -0.89 4.26 8.11
N VAL A 76 -2.22 4.12 8.10
CA VAL A 76 -3.19 5.23 8.21
C VAL A 76 -4.12 5.08 9.42
N GLY A 77 -3.73 4.28 10.41
CA GLY A 77 -4.54 4.02 11.59
C GLY A 77 -5.60 2.93 11.40
N PRO A 78 -6.51 2.73 12.37
CA PRO A 78 -7.54 1.70 12.31
C PRO A 78 -8.55 1.95 11.19
N PRO A 79 -9.10 0.88 10.60
CA PRO A 79 -10.20 1.02 9.66
C PRO A 79 -11.38 1.72 10.35
N PRO A 80 -12.16 2.51 9.60
CA PRO A 80 -13.39 3.09 10.13
C PRO A 80 -14.33 1.97 10.62
N GLU A 81 -15.14 2.27 11.63
CA GLU A 81 -16.23 1.38 12.04
C GLU A 81 -17.14 1.14 10.84
N LYS A 82 -17.52 -0.11 10.61
CA LYS A 82 -18.48 -0.43 9.55
C LYS A 82 -19.83 0.12 10.00
N GLU A 83 -20.39 1.04 9.22
CA GLU A 83 -21.83 1.34 9.34
C GLU A 83 -22.57 0.09 8.83
N ASP A 84 -23.42 -0.51 9.68
CA ASP A 84 -24.26 -1.66 9.34
C ASP A 84 -25.29 -1.32 8.24
#